data_AF-A0A506V4P8-F1
#
_entry.id   AF-A0A506V4P8-F1
#
_cell.length_a   1.000
_cell.length_b   1.000
_cell.length_c   1.000
_cell.angle_alpha   90.00
_cell.angle_beta   90.00
_cell.angle_gamma   90.00
#
_symmetry.space_group_name_H-M   'P 1'
#
loop_
_entity.id
_entity.type
_entity.pdbx_description
1 polymer ?
#
loop_
_entity_poly.entity_id
_entity_poly.type
_entity_poly.pdbx_seq_one_letter_code
_entity_poly.pdbx_strand_id
1 'polypeptide(L)' 'EKLLQEGRIKLAKDGIFLAGTVKEQLKLFCKHFPKNEVEMNDGTWFFYDSCPGGAVWIFPDRPPEWT' A
#
# COMPACT_ATOMS: atom_id res chain seq x y z
N GLU A 1 -2.34 -9.63 1.68
CA GLU A 1 -3.56 -9.74 2.52
C GLU A 1 -3.24 -10.01 4.00
N LYS A 2 -2.53 -11.10 4.34
CA LYS A 2 -2.21 -11.49 5.73
C LYS A 2 -1.71 -10.34 6.63
N LEU A 3 -0.72 -9.57 6.19
CA LEU A 3 -0.16 -8.46 6.99
C LEU A 3 -1.17 -7.34 7.29
N LEU A 4 -2.12 -7.09 6.37
CA LEU A 4 -3.20 -6.12 6.58
C LEU A 4 -4.23 -6.68 7.56
N GLN A 5 -4.56 -7.97 7.45
CA GLN A 5 -5.49 -8.64 8.36
C GLN A 5 -4.93 -8.73 9.80
N GLU A 6 -3.63 -8.96 9.95
CA GLU A 6 -2.93 -8.99 11.23
C GLU A 6 -2.68 -7.58 11.79
N GLY A 7 -2.98 -6.52 11.04
CA GLY A 7 -2.74 -5.13 11.45
C GLY A 7 -1.26 -4.74 11.53
N ARG A 8 -0.34 -5.57 11.01
CA ARG A 8 1.11 -5.31 10.98
C ARG A 8 1.48 -4.20 10.00
N ILE A 9 0.66 -4.03 8.97
CA ILE A 9 0.74 -2.90 8.06
C ILE A 9 -0.65 -2.27 7.88
N LYS A 10 -0.66 -0.98 7.57
CA LYS A 10 -1.80 -0.26 7.00
C LYS A 10 -1.39 0.32 5.64
N LEU A 11 -2.36 0.67 4.81
CA LEU A 11 -2.11 1.37 3.55
C LEU A 11 -2.44 2.85 3.74
N ALA A 12 -1.61 3.73 3.19
CA ALA A 12 -1.83 5.17 3.23
C ALA A 12 -1.39 5.86 1.94
N LYS A 13 -1.99 7.01 1.63
CA LYS A 13 -1.55 7.91 0.55
C LYS A 13 -1.56 9.33 1.10
N ASP A 14 -0.51 10.09 0.84
CA ASP A 14 -0.38 11.50 1.22
C ASP A 14 -0.65 11.75 2.72
N GLY A 15 -0.14 10.86 3.58
CA GLY A 15 -0.31 10.96 5.04
C GLY A 15 -1.68 10.49 5.56
N ILE A 16 -2.56 10.00 4.70
CA ILE A 16 -3.93 9.58 5.04
C ILE A 16 -4.09 8.07 4.84
N PHE A 17 -4.56 7.37 5.87
CA PHE A 17 -4.85 5.93 5.77
C PHE A 17 -6.01 5.67 4.79
N LEU A 18 -5.86 4.63 3.97
CA LEU A 18 -6.93 4.17 3.09
C LEU A 18 -8.12 3.68 3.92
N ALA A 19 -9.32 4.06 3.49
CA ALA A 19 -10.58 3.62 4.08
C ALA A 19 -11.02 2.25 3.52
N GLY A 20 -12.08 1.68 4.11
CA GLY A 20 -12.69 0.44 3.66
C GLY A 20 -12.01 -0.82 4.19
N THR A 21 -12.54 -1.97 3.78
CA THR A 21 -12.04 -3.30 4.14
C THR A 21 -10.73 -3.64 3.45
N VAL A 22 -9.97 -4.58 4.02
CA VAL A 22 -8.74 -5.11 3.41
C VAL A 22 -8.98 -5.55 1.95
N LYS A 23 -10.13 -6.19 1.67
CA LYS A 23 -10.47 -6.63 0.31
C LYS A 23 -10.70 -5.47 -0.65
N GLU A 24 -11.35 -4.39 -0.22
CA GLU A 24 -11.55 -3.20 -1.04
C GLU A 24 -10.23 -2.50 -1.35
N GLN A 25 -9.36 -2.37 -0.34
CA GLN A 25 -8.03 -1.81 -0.52
C GLN A 25 -7.18 -2.65 -1.48
N LEU A 26 -7.19 -3.98 -1.35
CA LEU A 26 -6.48 -4.87 -2.28
C LEU A 26 -7.04 -4.79 -3.71
N LYS A 27 -8.36 -4.73 -3.87
CA LYS A 27 -8.98 -4.51 -5.18
C LYS A 27 -8.53 -3.18 -5.81
N LEU A 28 -8.40 -2.13 -5.01
CA LEU A 28 -7.89 -0.84 -5.48
C LEU A 28 -6.45 -0.96 -5.99
N PHE A 29 -5.57 -1.66 -5.26
CA PHE A 29 -4.21 -1.96 -5.70
C PHE A 29 -4.19 -2.78 -6.99
N CYS A 30 -4.93 -3.90 -7.06
CA CYS A 30 -5.00 -4.73 -8.25
C CYS A 30 -5.51 -3.97 -9.48
N LYS A 31 -6.42 -3.00 -9.30
CA LYS A 31 -6.93 -2.16 -10.40
C LYS A 31 -5.85 -1.23 -10.99
N HIS A 32 -4.94 -0.75 -10.15
CA HIS A 32 -3.87 0.18 -10.56
C HIS A 32 -2.53 -0.51 -10.81
N PHE A 33 -2.44 -1.80 -10.51
CA PHE A 33 -1.21 -2.56 -10.64
C PHE A 33 -0.70 -2.53 -12.09
N PRO A 34 0.61 -2.32 -12.31
CA PRO A 34 1.20 -2.31 -13.65
C PRO A 34 0.89 -3.59 -14.42
N LYS A 35 0.59 -3.46 -15.71
CA LYS A 35 0.24 -4.60 -16.57
C LYS A 35 1.45 -5.30 -17.18
N ASN A 36 2.60 -4.65 -17.16
CA ASN A 36 3.84 -5.11 -17.77
C ASN A 36 5.06 -4.50 -17.06
N GLU A 37 6.25 -5.00 -17.40
CA GLU A 37 7.52 -4.57 -16.79
C GLU A 37 7.84 -3.09 -17.04
N VAL A 38 7.46 -2.56 -18.21
CA VAL A 38 7.69 -1.14 -18.56
C VAL A 38 6.91 -0.22 -17.61
N GLU A 39 5.62 -0.52 -17.38
CA GLU A 39 4.79 0.21 -16.42
C GLU A 39 5.24 0.00 -14.96
N MET A 40 5.83 -1.16 -14.65
CA MET A 40 6.38 -1.47 -13.32
C MET A 40 7.62 -0.62 -12.99
N ASN A 41 8.31 -0.13 -14.02
CA ASN A 41 9.50 0.70 -13.96
C ASN A 41 10.54 0.20 -12.95
N ASP A 42 11.13 -0.97 -13.24
CA ASP A 42 12.15 -1.61 -12.40
C ASP A 42 11.72 -1.80 -10.93
N GLY A 43 10.41 -1.95 -10.69
CA GLY A 43 9.83 -2.17 -9.37
C GLY A 43 9.60 -0.88 -8.57
N THR A 44 9.79 0.29 -9.18
CA THR A 44 9.65 1.60 -8.50
C THR A 44 8.23 2.15 -8.51
N TRP A 45 7.28 1.48 -9.16
CA TRP A 45 5.88 1.92 -9.28
C TRP A 45 5.23 2.35 -7.95
N PHE A 46 5.58 1.72 -6.83
CA PHE A 46 5.02 2.05 -5.51
C PHE A 46 5.25 3.51 -5.08
N PHE A 47 6.28 4.17 -5.63
CA PHE A 47 6.63 5.55 -5.32
C PHE A 47 5.95 6.58 -6.25
N TYR A 48 5.16 6.13 -7.21
CA TYR A 48 4.48 7.00 -8.17
C TYR A 48 3.04 7.28 -7.77
N ASP A 49 2.50 8.38 -8.31
CA ASP A 49 1.11 8.78 -8.06
C ASP A 49 0.08 7.82 -8.65
N SER A 50 0.48 6.99 -9.62
CA SER A 50 -0.32 5.87 -10.09
C SER A 50 -0.53 4.78 -9.03
N CYS A 51 0.32 4.72 -8.00
CA CYS A 51 0.14 3.82 -6.87
C CYS A 51 -0.89 4.39 -5.88
N PRO A 52 -1.94 3.63 -5.52
CA PRO A 52 -2.99 4.13 -4.64
C PRO A 52 -2.56 4.29 -3.17
N GLY A 53 -1.34 3.86 -2.81
CA GLY A 53 -0.76 4.11 -1.49
C GLY A 53 0.54 3.34 -1.23
N GLY A 54 1.21 3.72 -0.15
CA GLY A 54 2.36 3.02 0.42
C GLY A 54 1.98 2.19 1.65
N ALA A 55 2.93 1.39 2.12
CA ALA A 55 2.77 0.65 3.36
C ALA A 55 3.17 1.53 4.55
N VAL A 56 2.41 1.41 5.63
CA VAL A 56 2.73 1.99 6.93
C VAL A 56 2.86 0.86 7.92
N TRP A 57 4.07 0.64 8.43
CA TRP A 57 4.39 -0.44 9.35
C TRP A 57 3.98 -0.09 10.77
N ILE A 58 3.32 -1.03 11.43
CA ILE A 58 2.85 -0.90 12.80
C ILE A 58 3.70 -1.84 13.67
N PHE A 59 4.47 -1.25 14.57
CA PHE A 59 5.27 -1.98 15.55
C PHE A 59 4.74 -1.69 16.97
N PRO A 60 4.83 -2.65 17.89
CA PRO A 60 4.62 -2.37 19.30
C PRO A 60 5.61 -1.30 19.78
N ASP A 61 5.10 -0.33 20.53
CA ASP A 61 5.90 0.70 21.23
C ASP A 61 6.79 1.58 20.34
N ARG A 62 6.51 1.66 19.04
CA ARG A 62 7.20 2.58 18.12
C ARG A 62 6.20 3.37 17.29
N PRO A 63 6.57 4.59 16.85
CA PRO A 63 5.81 5.31 15.86
C PRO A 63 5.62 4.49 14.57
N PRO A 64 4.52 4.70 13.83
CA PRO A 64 4.35 4.09 12.52
C PRO A 64 5.47 4.50 11.56
N GLU A 65 6.02 3.53 10.82
CA GLU A 65 7.05 3.78 9.82
C GLU A 65 6.42 3.82 8.43
N TRP A 66 6.62 4.91 7.70
CA TRP A 66 6.04 5.16 6.37
C TRP A 66 7.05 4.80 5.29
N THR A 67 6.64 3.98 4.32
CA THR A 67 7.47 3.54 3.18
C THR A 67 6.80 3.84 1.86
#